data_AF-A0A016UGP6-F1
#
_entry.id   AF-A0A016UGP6-F1
#
_cell.length_a   1.000
_cell.length_b   1.000
_cell.length_c   1.000
_cell.angle_alpha   90.00
_cell.angle_beta   90.00
_cell.angle_gamma   90.00
#
_symmetry.space_group_name_H-M   'P 1'
#
loop_
_entity.id
_entity.type
_entity.pdbx_description
1 polymer ?
#
loop_
_entity_poly.entity_id
_entity_poly.type
_entity_poly.pdbx_seq_one_letter_code
_entity_poly.pdbx_strand_id
1 'polypeptide(L)'
;MILTEEFSSQYLRRNDPAVYWMCYRILLSCWIAMHFAHLATVVATILGAQMTKSRLVVPQMIILVFQIGIYIVGSFSLIIISVTGAKVTWTALLIILFFAFFASTNLVLLVTYHRVLEEKNMALRALLANTKSVHFKERRPL
;
A
#
# COMPACT_ATOMS: atom_id res chain seq x y z
N MET A 1 -12.80 -12.06 -24.25
CA MET A 1 -11.53 -11.39 -23.92
C MET A 1 -10.68 -12.21 -22.94
N ILE A 2 -11.26 -12.91 -21.95
CA ILE A 2 -10.53 -13.82 -21.04
C ILE A 2 -9.94 -15.05 -21.78
N LEU A 3 -10.69 -15.61 -22.75
CA LEU A 3 -10.24 -16.76 -23.56
C LEU A 3 -8.99 -16.51 -24.42
N THR A 4 -8.73 -15.26 -24.82
CA THR A 4 -7.59 -14.90 -25.67
C THR A 4 -6.28 -14.77 -24.88
N GLU A 5 -6.34 -14.38 -23.61
CA GLU A 5 -5.14 -14.28 -22.76
C GLU A 5 -4.66 -15.65 -22.26
N GLU A 6 -5.59 -16.53 -21.88
CA GLU A 6 -5.28 -17.92 -21.49
C GLU A 6 -4.63 -18.70 -22.64
N PHE A 7 -5.16 -18.55 -23.85
CA PHE A 7 -4.59 -19.18 -25.04
C PHE A 7 -3.17 -18.68 -25.29
N SER A 8 -2.92 -17.37 -25.22
CA SER A 8 -1.59 -16.79 -25.47
C SER A 8 -0.54 -17.30 -24.48
N SER A 9 -0.87 -17.38 -23.18
CA SER A 9 0.05 -17.86 -22.13
C SER A 9 0.40 -19.35 -22.27
N GLN A 10 -0.59 -20.20 -22.55
CA GLN A 10 -0.36 -21.62 -22.78
C GLN A 10 0.37 -21.89 -24.11
N TYR A 11 0.09 -21.10 -25.15
CA TYR A 11 0.75 -21.18 -26.44
C TYR A 11 2.22 -20.79 -26.34
N LEU A 12 2.56 -19.67 -25.69
CA LEU A 12 3.95 -19.25 -25.44
C LEU A 12 4.73 -20.27 -24.60
N ARG A 13 4.11 -20.86 -23.57
CA ARG A 13 4.74 -21.91 -22.75
C ARG A 13 5.09 -23.16 -23.57
N ARG A 14 4.29 -23.48 -24.59
CA ARG A 14 4.44 -24.70 -25.42
C ARG A 14 5.31 -24.47 -26.67
N ASN A 15 5.26 -23.29 -27.28
CA ASN A 15 6.06 -22.92 -28.45
C ASN A 15 7.47 -22.45 -28.07
N ASP A 16 7.59 -21.59 -27.05
CA ASP A 16 8.87 -20.98 -26.64
C ASP A 16 8.99 -20.88 -25.10
N PRO A 17 9.21 -22.02 -24.42
CA PRO A 17 9.31 -22.07 -22.96
C PRO A 17 10.40 -21.14 -22.41
N ALA A 18 11.49 -20.93 -23.14
CA ALA A 18 12.57 -20.03 -22.73
C ALA A 18 12.09 -18.57 -22.60
N VAL A 19 11.29 -18.09 -23.55
CA VAL A 19 10.73 -16.72 -23.55
C VAL A 19 9.70 -16.57 -22.44
N TYR A 20 8.84 -17.57 -22.24
CA TYR A 20 7.88 -17.60 -21.14
C TYR A 20 8.58 -17.46 -19.78
N TRP A 21 9.61 -18.26 -19.53
CA TRP A 21 10.36 -18.22 -18.28
C TRP A 21 11.16 -16.92 -18.11
N MET A 22 11.65 -16.32 -19.21
CA MET A 22 12.33 -15.02 -19.17
C MET A 22 11.37 -13.90 -18.77
N CYS A 23 10.21 -13.79 -19.42
CA CYS A 23 9.17 -12.82 -19.06
C CYS A 23 8.70 -13.00 -17.61
N TYR A 24 8.49 -14.25 -17.19
CA TYR A 24 8.13 -14.58 -15.81
C TYR A 24 9.20 -14.09 -14.81
N ARG A 25 10.49 -14.31 -15.09
CA ARG A 25 11.60 -13.85 -14.24
C ARG A 25 11.70 -12.34 -14.17
N ILE A 26 11.52 -11.64 -15.29
CA ILE A 26 11.54 -10.17 -15.34
C ILE A 26 10.39 -9.60 -14.52
N LEU A 27 9.16 -10.10 -14.72
CA LEU A 27 8.00 -9.68 -13.95
C LEU A 27 8.19 -9.93 -12.45
N LEU A 28 8.71 -11.10 -12.07
CA LEU A 28 9.01 -11.43 -10.69
C LEU A 28 10.08 -10.50 -10.09
N SER A 29 11.11 -10.15 -10.87
CA SER A 29 12.19 -9.26 -10.41
C SER A 29 11.69 -7.82 -10.20
N CYS A 30 10.93 -7.28 -11.16
CA CYS A 30 10.27 -5.99 -11.03
C CYS A 30 9.30 -5.96 -9.85
N TRP A 31 8.58 -7.06 -9.63
CA TRP A 31 7.68 -7.22 -8.50
C TRP A 31 8.43 -7.15 -7.17
N ILE A 32 9.51 -7.92 -7.02
CA ILE A 32 10.37 -7.88 -5.83
C ILE A 32 10.92 -6.47 -5.58
N ALA A 33 11.39 -5.78 -6.61
CA ALA A 33 11.87 -4.40 -6.49
C ALA A 33 10.79 -3.43 -6.00
N MET A 34 9.55 -3.57 -6.49
CA MET A 34 8.39 -2.80 -6.03
C MET A 34 8.11 -3.04 -4.53
N HIS A 35 8.30 -4.26 -4.02
CA HIS A 35 8.15 -4.56 -2.59
C HIS A 35 9.18 -3.88 -1.72
N PHE A 36 10.45 -3.84 -2.16
CA PHE A 36 11.49 -3.09 -1.44
C PHE A 36 11.21 -1.60 -1.41
N ALA A 37 10.74 -1.03 -2.53
CA ALA A 37 10.30 0.35 -2.59
C ALA A 37 9.12 0.60 -1.63
N HIS A 38 8.14 -0.30 -1.59
CA HIS A 38 7.03 -0.22 -0.65
C HIS A 38 7.52 -0.25 0.81
N LEU A 39 8.40 -1.18 1.19
CA LEU A 39 8.97 -1.24 2.54
C LEU A 39 9.70 0.07 2.92
N ALA A 40 10.48 0.64 1.99
CA ALA A 40 11.13 1.93 2.21
C ALA A 40 10.11 3.05 2.45
N THR A 41 9.00 3.08 1.71
CA THR A 41 7.92 4.07 1.94
C THR A 41 7.21 3.86 3.28
N VAL A 42 7.03 2.61 3.74
CA VAL A 42 6.51 2.33 5.09
C VAL A 42 7.45 2.89 6.16
N VAL A 43 8.75 2.61 6.06
CA VAL A 43 9.75 3.10 7.02
C VAL A 43 9.81 4.63 7.02
N ALA A 44 9.88 5.25 5.83
CA ALA A 44 9.89 6.70 5.69
C ALA A 44 8.66 7.36 6.34
N THR A 45 7.52 6.69 6.30
CA THR A 45 6.31 7.16 6.94
C THR A 45 6.29 6.95 8.42
N ILE A 46 6.75 5.82 8.93
CA ILE A 46 6.88 5.64 10.37
C ILE A 46 7.77 6.76 10.91
N LEU A 47 8.90 7.02 10.25
CA LEU A 47 9.78 8.13 10.59
C LEU A 47 9.08 9.49 10.44
N GLY A 48 8.37 9.74 9.33
CA GLY A 48 7.64 11.00 9.09
C GLY A 48 6.47 11.24 10.05
N ALA A 49 5.79 10.17 10.47
CA ALA A 49 4.73 10.18 11.47
C ALA A 49 5.30 10.55 12.84
N GLN A 50 6.46 9.99 13.20
CA GLN A 50 7.20 10.34 14.43
C GLN A 50 7.77 11.77 14.37
N MET A 51 8.17 12.24 13.17
CA MET A 51 8.79 13.55 12.95
C MET A 51 7.80 14.70 12.69
N THR A 52 6.49 14.48 12.87
CA THR A 52 5.42 15.50 12.78
C THR A 52 5.31 16.27 11.44
N LYS A 53 4.54 15.72 10.49
CA LYS A 53 3.66 16.46 9.56
C LYS A 53 2.54 15.51 9.07
N SER A 54 1.33 15.66 9.60
CA SER A 54 0.15 14.83 9.26
C SER A 54 -0.20 14.81 7.76
N ARG A 55 0.31 15.78 6.98
CA ARG A 55 0.06 15.92 5.54
C ARG A 55 0.59 14.78 4.69
N LEU A 56 1.61 14.05 5.12
CA LEU A 56 2.19 12.95 4.33
C LEU A 56 1.41 11.63 4.46
N VAL A 57 0.48 11.56 5.42
CA VAL A 57 -0.30 10.35 5.73
C VAL A 57 -1.32 10.05 4.63
N VAL A 58 -1.98 11.08 4.08
CA VAL A 58 -3.05 10.92 3.08
C VAL A 58 -2.53 10.42 1.72
N PRO A 59 -1.48 11.01 1.09
CA PRO A 59 -0.97 10.52 -0.18
C PRO A 59 -0.53 9.05 -0.11
N GLN A 60 0.01 8.63 1.02
CA GLN A 60 0.45 7.26 1.19
C GLN A 60 -0.70 6.27 1.42
N MET A 61 -1.77 6.66 2.13
CA MET A 61 -2.98 5.82 2.20
C MET A 61 -3.49 5.48 0.79
N ILE A 62 -3.47 6.45 -0.13
CA ILE A 62 -3.86 6.24 -1.54
C ILE A 62 -2.93 5.24 -2.22
N ILE A 63 -1.61 5.39 -2.08
CA ILE A 63 -0.62 4.48 -2.66
C ILE A 63 -0.78 3.05 -2.10
N LEU A 64 -1.01 2.92 -0.79
CA LEU A 64 -1.24 1.62 -0.12
C LEU A 64 -2.50 0.92 -0.66
N VAL A 65 -3.59 1.66 -0.84
CA VAL A 65 -4.82 1.10 -1.44
C VAL A 65 -4.56 0.59 -2.86
N PHE A 66 -3.84 1.36 -3.67
CA PHE A 66 -3.46 0.93 -5.02
C PHE A 66 -2.58 -0.33 -5.00
N GLN A 67 -1.61 -0.38 -4.09
CA GLN A 67 -0.71 -1.52 -3.91
C GLN A 67 -1.47 -2.79 -3.48
N ILE A 68 -2.47 -2.68 -2.60
CA ILE A 68 -3.35 -3.79 -2.22
C ILE A 68 -4.12 -4.30 -3.43
N GLY A 69 -4.64 -3.40 -4.28
CA GLY A 69 -5.29 -3.78 -5.53
C GLY A 69 -4.38 -4.61 -6.45
N ILE A 70 -3.12 -4.17 -6.58
CA ILE A 70 -2.08 -4.90 -7.32
C ILE A 70 -1.85 -6.30 -6.72
N TYR A 71 -1.79 -6.44 -5.38
CA TYR A 71 -1.64 -7.75 -4.74
C TYR A 71 -2.81 -8.69 -4.95
N ILE A 72 -4.04 -8.17 -4.95
CA ILE A 72 -5.25 -8.97 -5.24
C ILE A 72 -5.18 -9.54 -6.66
N VAL A 73 -4.88 -8.68 -7.64
CA VAL A 73 -4.75 -9.10 -9.05
C VAL A 73 -3.62 -10.13 -9.21
N GLY A 74 -2.44 -9.84 -8.65
CA GLY A 74 -1.28 -10.75 -8.71
C GLY A 74 -1.54 -12.10 -8.04
N SER A 75 -2.22 -12.11 -6.90
CA SER A 75 -2.64 -13.33 -6.22
C SER A 75 -3.60 -14.14 -7.10
N PHE A 76 -4.61 -13.51 -7.68
CA PHE A 76 -5.57 -14.17 -8.56
C PHE A 76 -4.90 -14.83 -9.77
N SER A 77 -4.02 -14.10 -10.46
CA SER A 77 -3.27 -14.64 -11.58
C SER A 77 -2.42 -15.84 -11.18
N LEU A 78 -1.75 -15.79 -10.03
CA LEU A 78 -0.90 -16.89 -9.57
C LEU A 78 -1.69 -18.10 -9.05
N ILE A 79 -2.87 -17.90 -8.46
CA ILE A 79 -3.78 -19.00 -8.11
C ILE A 79 -4.15 -19.76 -9.39
N ILE A 80 -4.61 -19.05 -10.43
CA ILE A 80 -5.01 -19.65 -11.72
C ILE A 80 -3.84 -20.43 -12.36
N ILE A 81 -2.63 -19.84 -12.35
CA ILE A 81 -1.43 -20.49 -12.91
C ILE A 81 -0.95 -21.67 -12.03
N SER A 82 -1.17 -21.64 -10.71
CA SER A 82 -0.82 -22.74 -9.80
C SER A 82 -1.71 -23.97 -9.99
N VAL A 83 -3.00 -23.76 -10.29
CA VAL A 83 -3.96 -24.83 -10.61
C VAL A 83 -3.58 -25.52 -11.93
N THR A 84 -2.84 -24.84 -12.82
CA THR A 84 -2.31 -25.41 -14.08
C THR A 84 -0.98 -26.16 -13.93
N GLY A 85 -0.57 -26.53 -12.71
CA GLY A 85 0.44 -27.56 -12.45
C GLY A 85 1.90 -27.09 -12.28
N ALA A 86 2.16 -25.78 -12.16
CA ALA A 86 3.50 -25.28 -11.91
C ALA A 86 3.85 -25.34 -10.41
N LYS A 87 4.88 -26.09 -10.01
CA LYS A 87 5.30 -26.17 -8.59
C LYS A 87 5.86 -24.84 -8.06
N VAL A 88 6.46 -24.02 -8.93
CA VAL A 88 7.12 -22.75 -8.58
C VAL A 88 6.11 -21.65 -8.21
N THR A 89 4.86 -21.73 -8.67
CA THR A 89 3.85 -20.69 -8.41
C THR A 89 3.33 -20.67 -6.99
N TRP A 90 3.44 -21.78 -6.24
CA TRP A 90 3.07 -21.81 -4.82
C TRP A 90 3.98 -20.95 -3.95
N THR A 91 5.28 -20.95 -4.21
CA THR A 91 6.23 -20.09 -3.49
C THR A 91 5.95 -18.61 -3.77
N ALA A 92 5.67 -18.27 -5.03
CA ALA A 92 5.28 -16.90 -5.40
C ALA A 92 3.96 -16.48 -4.74
N LEU A 93 2.97 -17.38 -4.66
CA LEU A 93 1.70 -17.14 -3.99
C LEU A 93 1.89 -16.83 -2.50
N LEU A 94 2.67 -17.64 -1.78
CA LEU A 94 2.94 -17.43 -0.35
C LEU A 94 3.63 -16.10 -0.09
N ILE A 95 4.60 -15.72 -0.93
CA ILE A 95 5.29 -14.44 -0.86
C ILE A 95 4.28 -13.28 -1.02
N ILE A 96 3.39 -13.35 -2.01
CA ILE A 96 2.40 -12.28 -2.24
C ILE A 96 1.42 -12.17 -1.07
N LEU A 97 0.91 -13.30 -0.56
CA LEU A 97 -0.02 -13.29 0.58
C LEU A 97 0.62 -12.67 1.82
N PHE A 98 1.89 -13.00 2.09
CA PHE A 98 2.65 -12.41 3.18
C PHE A 98 2.73 -10.88 3.04
N PHE A 99 3.11 -10.36 1.87
CA PHE A 99 3.20 -8.91 1.66
C PHE A 99 1.85 -8.21 1.64
N ALA A 100 0.81 -8.87 1.12
CA ALA A 100 -0.56 -8.35 1.14
C ALA A 100 -1.08 -8.16 2.57
N PHE A 101 -0.76 -9.11 3.46
CA PHE A 101 -1.05 -8.97 4.89
C PHE A 101 -0.35 -7.74 5.49
N PHE A 102 0.96 -7.58 5.27
CA PHE A 102 1.71 -6.43 5.79
C PHE A 102 1.22 -5.09 5.27
N ALA A 103 0.91 -4.97 3.97
CA ALA A 103 0.37 -3.74 3.40
C ALA A 103 -1.02 -3.41 3.97
N SER A 104 -1.85 -4.42 4.20
CA SER A 104 -3.17 -4.25 4.82
C SER A 104 -3.04 -3.77 6.27
N THR A 105 -2.19 -4.40 7.08
CA THR A 105 -1.91 -3.96 8.44
C THR A 105 -1.38 -2.53 8.46
N ASN A 106 -0.48 -2.19 7.55
CA ASN A 106 0.07 -0.85 7.47
C ASN A 106 -1.00 0.19 7.11
N LEU A 107 -1.89 -0.10 6.16
CA LEU A 107 -3.01 0.78 5.83
C LEU A 107 -3.92 1.01 7.05
N VAL A 108 -4.25 -0.04 7.80
CA VAL A 108 -5.08 0.07 9.02
C VAL A 108 -4.41 0.95 10.07
N LEU A 109 -3.11 0.76 10.32
CA LEU A 109 -2.35 1.59 11.25
C LEU A 109 -2.33 3.06 10.80
N LEU A 110 -2.11 3.30 9.51
CA LEU A 110 -2.03 4.63 8.93
C LEU A 110 -3.37 5.37 9.03
N VAL A 111 -4.48 4.70 8.75
CA VAL A 111 -5.85 5.24 8.92
C VAL A 111 -6.14 5.55 10.38
N THR A 112 -5.78 4.65 11.28
CA THR A 112 -5.99 4.82 12.73
C THR A 112 -5.21 6.02 13.24
N TYR A 113 -3.94 6.12 12.85
CA TYR A 113 -3.08 7.24 13.20
C TYR A 113 -3.60 8.57 12.65
N HIS A 114 -4.09 8.58 11.40
CA HIS A 114 -4.70 9.76 10.79
C HIS A 114 -5.90 10.27 11.61
N ARG A 115 -6.81 9.37 12.03
CA ARG A 115 -7.98 9.73 12.84
C ARG A 115 -7.58 10.35 14.17
N VAL A 116 -6.63 9.74 14.88
CA VAL A 116 -6.12 10.27 16.15
C VAL A 116 -5.50 11.66 15.96
N LEU A 117 -4.71 11.85 14.91
CA LEU A 117 -4.13 13.16 14.60
C LEU A 117 -5.19 14.23 14.29
N GLU A 118 -6.24 13.88 13.53
CA GLU A 118 -7.35 14.79 13.26
C GLU A 118 -8.10 15.17 14.53
N GLU A 119 -8.40 14.22 15.40
CA GLU A 119 -9.05 14.48 16.70
C GLU A 119 -8.24 15.46 17.56
N LYS A 120 -6.92 15.24 17.66
CA LYS A 120 -6.04 16.14 18.41
C LYS A 120 -5.94 17.52 17.78
N ASN A 121 -5.91 17.61 16.45
CA ASN A 121 -5.87 18.88 15.73
C ASN A 121 -7.18 19.68 15.93
N MET A 122 -8.34 19.00 15.92
CA MET A 122 -9.64 19.62 16.22
C MET A 122 -9.69 20.14 17.66
N ALA A 123 -9.27 19.32 18.63
CA ALA A 123 -9.23 19.72 20.04
C ALA A 123 -8.30 20.93 20.25
N LEU A 124 -7.12 20.93 19.62
CA LEU A 124 -6.17 22.05 19.70
C LEU A 124 -6.76 23.33 19.09
N ARG A 125 -7.42 23.25 17.94
CA ARG A 125 -8.10 24.40 17.31
C ARG A 125 -9.23 24.94 18.18
N ALA A 126 -9.99 24.06 18.82
CA ALA A 126 -11.05 24.46 19.76
C ALA A 126 -10.50 25.16 21.00
N LEU A 127 -9.39 24.66 21.57
CA LEU A 127 -8.69 25.32 22.67
C LEU A 127 -8.17 26.70 22.25
N LEU A 128 -7.45 26.79 21.12
CA LEU A 128 -6.92 28.05 20.61
C LEU A 128 -8.03 29.09 20.33
N ALA A 129 -9.18 28.66 19.80
CA ALA A 129 -10.32 29.54 19.59
C ALA A 129 -10.90 30.09 20.89
N ASN A 130 -10.98 29.26 21.94
CA ASN A 130 -11.43 29.67 23.27
C ASN A 130 -10.40 30.53 24.01
N THR A 131 -9.10 30.29 23.85
CA THR A 131 -8.06 31.14 24.47
C THR A 131 -7.98 32.51 23.80
N LYS A 132 -8.20 32.58 22.48
CA LYS A 132 -8.21 33.85 21.74
C LYS A 132 -9.38 34.77 22.13
N SER A 133 -10.51 34.23 22.60
CA SER A 133 -11.64 35.04 23.08
C SER A 133 -11.46 35.57 24.50
N VAL A 134 -10.61 34.93 25.33
CA VAL A 134 -10.35 35.35 26.72
C VAL A 134 -9.35 36.51 26.80
N HIS A 135 -8.44 36.65 25.84
CA HIS A 135 -7.41 37.70 25.86
C HIS A 135 -7.87 39.11 25.44
N PHE A 136 -9.15 39.33 25.11
CA PHE A 136 -9.67 40.63 24.68
C PHE A 136 -10.77 41.17 25.61
N LYS A 137 -10.47 41.27 26.90
CA LYS A 137 -11.24 42.11 27.83
C LYS A 137 -10.30 42.94 28.69
N GLU A 138 -9.44 43.70 28.02
CA GLU A 138 -8.71 44.79 28.67
C GLU A 138 -9.74 45.86 29.07
N ARG A 139 -9.99 45.94 30.39
CA ARG A 139 -10.87 46.93 30.99
C ARG A 139 -10.32 48.31 30.64
N ARG A 140 -11.08 49.12 29.90
CA ARG A 140 -10.86 50.57 29.89
C ARG A 140 -11.16 51.08 31.31
N PRO A 141 -10.21 51.69 32.02
CA PRO A 141 -10.54 52.47 33.21
C PRO A 141 -11.25 53.74 32.74
N LEU A 142 -12.36 54.04 33.43
CA LEU A 142 -13.09 55.30 33.39
C LEU A 142 -12.17 56.49 33.74
#